data_AF-A0A3B1C610-F1
#
_entry.id   AF-A0A3B1C610-F1
#
_cell.length_a   1.000
_cell.length_b   1.000
_cell.length_c   1.000
_cell.angle_alpha   90.00
_cell.angle_beta   90.00
_cell.angle_gamma   90.00
#
_symmetry.space_group_name_H-M   'P 1'
#
loop_
_entity.id
_entity.type
_entity.pdbx_description
1 polymer ?
#
loop_
_entity_poly.entity_id
_entity_poly.type
_entity_poly.pdbx_seq_one_letter_code
_entity_poly.pdbx_strand_id
1 'polypeptide(L)' 'MFDSRYLNEALEVVPQKYLLAKLVTMRMRQLVDGADPLVDAEGLEYIDTALKEISEGMIAPYKEEIPTGEDLFS' A
#
# COMPACT_ATOMS: atom_id res chain seq x y z
N MET A 1 -17.56 -3.28 -6.29
CA MET A 1 -17.65 -2.79 -4.90
C MET A 1 -16.51 -3.47 -4.17
N PHE A 2 -15.63 -2.72 -3.51
CA PHE A 2 -14.47 -3.31 -2.83
C PHE A 2 -14.86 -3.75 -1.41
N ASP A 3 -14.12 -4.70 -0.86
CA ASP A 3 -14.34 -5.19 0.49
C ASP A 3 -13.87 -4.16 1.53
N SER A 4 -14.80 -3.69 2.37
CA SER A 4 -14.50 -2.70 3.39
C SER A 4 -13.54 -3.21 4.47
N ARG A 5 -13.37 -4.55 4.61
CA ARG A 5 -12.40 -5.15 5.55
C ARG A 5 -10.97 -4.79 5.16
N TYR A 6 -10.58 -5.00 3.91
CA TYR A 6 -9.23 -4.67 3.44
C TYR A 6 -8.94 -3.17 3.52
N LEU A 7 -9.94 -2.32 3.30
CA LEU A 7 -9.78 -0.87 3.51
C LEU A 7 -9.46 -0.54 4.98
N ASN A 8 -10.19 -1.14 5.92
CA ASN A 8 -9.96 -0.88 7.34
C ASN A 8 -8.59 -1.37 7.79
N GLU A 9 -8.18 -2.58 7.37
CA GLU A 9 -6.86 -3.13 7.69
C GLU A 9 -5.74 -2.31 7.06
N ALA A 10 -5.90 -1.87 5.80
CA ALA A 10 -4.92 -1.01 5.14
C ALA A 10 -4.80 0.38 5.82
N LEU A 11 -5.86 0.88 6.45
CA LEU A 11 -5.81 2.12 7.25
C LEU A 11 -5.05 1.95 8.58
N GLU A 12 -4.91 0.73 9.09
CA GLU A 12 -4.06 0.45 10.26
C GLU A 12 -2.57 0.58 9.88
N VAL A 13 -2.21 0.20 8.65
CA VAL A 13 -0.83 0.30 8.12
C VAL A 13 -0.52 1.71 7.57
N VAL A 14 -1.47 2.32 6.86
CA VAL A 14 -1.35 3.66 6.26
C VAL A 14 -2.52 4.55 6.74
N PRO A 15 -2.42 5.18 7.92
CA PRO A 15 -3.52 5.96 8.52
C PRO A 15 -3.90 7.22 7.73
N GLN A 16 -2.99 7.72 6.90
CA GLN A 16 -3.22 8.90 6.08
C GLN A 16 -4.09 8.55 4.86
N LYS A 17 -5.39 8.81 4.96
CA LYS A 17 -6.41 8.42 3.95
C LYS A 17 -6.05 8.79 2.51
N TYR A 18 -5.55 10.01 2.28
CA TYR A 18 -5.20 10.47 0.93
C TYR A 18 -3.93 9.79 0.39
N LEU A 19 -2.99 9.47 1.28
CA LEU A 19 -1.81 8.69 0.92
C LEU A 19 -2.20 7.25 0.59
N LEU A 20 -3.05 6.62 1.39
CA LEU A 20 -3.59 5.30 1.12
C LEU A 20 -4.31 5.27 -0.24
N ALA A 21 -5.20 6.22 -0.51
CA ALA A 21 -5.91 6.31 -1.80
C ALA A 21 -4.93 6.43 -2.98
N LYS A 22 -3.85 7.20 -2.82
CA LYS A 22 -2.80 7.32 -3.83
C LYS A 22 -2.06 5.99 -4.05
N LEU A 23 -1.65 5.32 -2.97
CA LEU A 23 -0.96 4.02 -3.04
C LEU A 23 -1.82 2.96 -3.72
N VAL A 24 -3.08 2.82 -3.31
CA VAL A 24 -4.06 1.90 -3.91
C VAL A 24 -4.21 2.20 -5.40
N THR A 25 -4.39 3.46 -5.78
CA THR A 25 -4.56 3.86 -7.19
C THR A 25 -3.33 3.51 -8.03
N MET A 26 -2.13 3.81 -7.51
CA MET A 26 -0.88 3.49 -8.20
C MET A 26 -0.70 1.98 -8.35
N ARG A 27 -0.97 1.21 -7.30
CA ARG A 27 -0.83 -0.24 -7.34
C ARG A 27 -1.85 -0.90 -8.25
N MET A 28 -3.12 -0.47 -8.20
CA MET A 28 -4.14 -0.94 -9.14
C MET A 28 -3.71 -0.72 -10.59
N ARG A 29 -3.09 0.42 -10.92
CA ARG A 29 -2.57 0.67 -12.27
C ARG A 29 -1.52 -0.36 -12.66
N GLN A 30 -0.58 -0.68 -11.77
CA GLN A 30 0.44 -1.70 -12.03
C GLN A 30 -0.18 -3.08 -12.29
N LEU A 31 -1.18 -3.48 -11.50
CA LEU A 31 -1.88 -4.75 -11.68
C LEU A 31 -2.63 -4.79 -13.03
N VAL A 32 -3.30 -3.69 -13.39
CA VAL A 32 -3.94 -3.54 -14.72
C VAL A 32 -2.92 -3.67 -15.85
N ASP A 33 -1.71 -3.14 -15.65
CA ASP A 33 -0.63 -3.18 -16.63
C ASP A 33 0.11 -4.54 -16.66
N GLY A 34 -0.34 -5.52 -15.86
CA GLY A 34 0.15 -6.91 -15.88
C GLY A 34 1.23 -7.22 -14.84
N ALA A 35 1.41 -6.38 -13.82
CA ALA A 35 2.28 -6.73 -12.70
C ALA A 35 1.72 -7.88 -11.87
N ASP A 36 2.59 -8.78 -11.43
CA ASP A 36 2.18 -9.89 -10.57
C ASP A 36 1.71 -9.38 -9.19
N PRO A 37 0.60 -9.93 -8.65
CA PRO A 37 0.22 -9.74 -7.26
C PRO A 37 1.31 -10.24 -6.29
N LEU A 38 1.46 -9.55 -5.16
CA LEU A 38 2.39 -9.91 -4.08
C LEU A 38 1.74 -10.78 -3.00
N VAL A 39 0.43 -11.00 -3.10
CA VAL A 39 -0.40 -11.80 -2.20
C VAL A 39 -1.27 -12.73 -3.03
N ASP A 40 -1.87 -13.73 -2.39
CA ASP A 40 -2.89 -14.56 -3.04
C ASP A 40 -4.10 -13.69 -3.44
N ALA A 41 -4.32 -13.58 -4.75
CA ALA A 41 -5.30 -12.71 -5.37
C ALA A 41 -6.41 -13.48 -6.10
N GLU A 42 -6.53 -14.79 -5.89
CA GLU A 42 -7.53 -15.60 -6.57
C GLU A 42 -8.95 -15.08 -6.28
N GLY A 43 -9.67 -14.70 -7.34
CA GLY A 43 -11.03 -14.15 -7.26
C GLY A 43 -11.14 -12.73 -6.72
N LEU A 44 -10.03 -12.02 -6.50
CA LEU A 44 -10.03 -10.63 -6.05
C LEU A 44 -9.99 -9.66 -7.23
N GLU A 45 -10.73 -8.55 -7.10
CA GLU A 45 -10.59 -7.40 -7.97
C GLU A 45 -9.28 -6.66 -7.67
N TYR A 46 -8.73 -5.92 -8.64
CA TYR A 46 -7.45 -5.21 -8.46
C TYR A 46 -7.42 -4.25 -7.26
N ILE A 47 -8.56 -3.65 -6.92
CA ILE A 47 -8.67 -2.79 -5.74
C ILE A 47 -8.52 -3.58 -4.44
N ASP A 48 -9.13 -4.77 -4.36
CA ASP A 48 -9.06 -5.63 -3.19
C ASP A 48 -7.66 -6.22 -3.06
N THR A 49 -7.04 -6.64 -4.17
CA THR A 49 -5.64 -7.07 -4.21
C THR A 49 -4.70 -5.97 -3.72
N ALA A 50 -4.83 -4.74 -4.24
CA ALA A 50 -3.99 -3.62 -3.82
C ALA A 50 -4.17 -3.26 -2.33
N LEU A 51 -5.41 -3.28 -1.83
CA LEU A 51 -5.67 -3.04 -0.41
C LEU A 51 -5.09 -4.15 0.48
N LYS A 52 -5.22 -5.41 0.06
CA LYS A 52 -4.65 -6.58 0.76
C LYS A 52 -3.12 -6.55 0.80
N GLU A 53 -2.45 -6.18 -0.30
CA GLU A 53 -1.00 -6.02 -0.32
C GLU A 53 -0.52 -4.92 0.63
N ILE A 54 -1.30 -3.83 0.77
CA ILE A 54 -0.99 -2.75 1.72
C ILE A 54 -1.27 -3.19 3.16
N SER A 55 -2.38 -3.89 3.42
CA SER A 55 -2.69 -4.38 4.77
C SER A 55 -1.70 -5.44 5.27
N GLU A 56 -1.16 -6.27 4.37
CA GLU A 56 -0.09 -7.22 4.66
C GLU A 56 1.32 -6.58 4.71
N GLY A 57 1.42 -5.26 4.47
CA GLY A 57 2.69 -4.52 4.55
C GLY A 57 3.64 -4.78 3.38
N MET A 58 3.20 -5.47 2.33
CA MET A 58 3.97 -5.72 1.11
C MET A 58 4.22 -4.43 0.31
N ILE A 59 3.31 -3.45 0.47
CA ILE A 59 3.42 -2.11 -0.12
C ILE A 59 3.30 -1.07 0.99
N ALA A 60 4.31 -0.21 1.08
CA ALA A 60 4.34 0.89 2.03
C ALA A 60 4.87 2.17 1.36
N PRO A 61 4.47 3.36 1.84
CA PRO A 61 5.09 4.59 1.38
C PRO A 61 6.56 4.63 1.83
N TYR A 62 7.45 5.03 0.92
CA TYR A 62 8.83 5.34 1.28
C TYR A 62 8.84 6.48 2.30
N LYS A 63 9.50 6.26 3.44
CA LYS A 63 9.81 7.30 4.42
C LYS A 63 11.29 7.60 4.26
N GLU A 64 11.60 8.81 3.83
CA GLU A 64 12.98 9.29 3.85
C GLU A 64 13.38 9.46 5.32
N GLU A 65 14.39 8.72 5.76
CA GLU A 65 15.02 8.98 7.05
C GLU A 65 15.75 10.32 6.91
N ILE A 66 15.19 11.38 7.49
CA ILE A 66 15.89 12.65 7.60
C ILE A 66 17.01 12.39 8.63
N PRO A 67 18.29 12.47 8.24
CA PRO A 67 19.38 12.32 9.19
C PRO A 67 19.17 13.30 10.32
N THR A 68 19.16 12.81 11.55
CA THR A 68 19.09 13.68 12.71
C THR A 68 20.37 14.52 12.78
N GLY A 69 20.35 15.63 13.51
CA GLY A 69 21.55 16.45 13.67
C GLY A 69 22.75 15.66 14.19
N GLU A 70 22.53 14.55 14.92
CA GLU A 70 23.57 13.66 15.43
C GLU A 70 24.26 12.85 14.32
N ASP A 71 23.53 12.51 13.26
CA ASP A 71 24.02 11.76 12.09
C ASP A 71 24.85 12.65 11.14
N LEU A 72 24.75 13.98 11.25
CA LEU A 72 25.46 14.94 10.40
C LEU A 72 26.84 15.33 10.94
N PHE A 73 27.15 15.02 12.20
CA PHE A 73 28.41 15.37 12.86
C PHE A 73 29.19 14.15 13.38
N SER A 74 28.80 12.93 12.97
CA SER A 74 29.53 11.68 13.21
C SER A 74 30.47 11.31 12.06
#